data_AF-A0AAD2CQR5-F1
#
_entry.id   AF-A0AAD2CQR5-F1
#
_cell.length_a   1.000
_cell.length_b   1.000
_cell.length_c   1.000
_cell.angle_alpha   90.00
_cell.angle_beta   90.00
_cell.angle_gamma   90.00
#
_symmetry.space_group_name_H-M   'P 1'
#
loop_
_entity.id
_entity.type
_entity.pdbx_description
1 polymer ?
#
loop_
_entity_poly.entity_id
_entity_poly.type
_entity_poly.pdbx_seq_one_letter_code
_entity_poly.pdbx_strand_id
1 'polypeptide(L)'
;MEEEWEGQQDVGVAEEEEQEDDEGDILDMGEDDQETNEKEGLLMRFCPNDSSMLYPQEDKRNRTLQYSCRLCSYKEATPQYPLIYRNNLKHEVGNVLNNVPSSIADDPTLARSQNAKCSNCNHNEAVFFQSDVAQADSLALIFVCCNCGHKWVN
;
A
#
# COMPACT_ATOMS: atom_id res chain seq x y z
N MET A 1 -26.91 1.66 67.42
CA MET A 1 -27.52 1.01 66.24
C MET A 1 -26.54 1.13 65.09
N GLU A 2 -25.36 0.50 65.12
CA GLU A 2 -25.05 -0.92 65.48
C GLU A 2 -25.93 -1.86 64.62
N GLU A 3 -25.44 -2.83 63.84
CA GLU A 3 -24.26 -3.72 63.92
C GLU A 3 -23.84 -4.09 62.47
N GLU A 4 -22.57 -3.98 62.03
CA GLU A 4 -21.49 -4.99 62.09
C GLU A 4 -21.92 -6.44 61.84
N TRP A 5 -21.41 -7.07 60.77
CA TRP A 5 -20.83 -8.43 60.79
C TRP A 5 -19.80 -8.58 59.66
N GLU A 6 -18.57 -8.94 60.06
CA GLU A 6 -17.41 -9.28 59.23
C GLU A 6 -17.33 -10.80 58.94
N GLY A 7 -16.50 -11.17 57.95
CA GLY A 7 -15.94 -12.52 57.74
C GLY A 7 -16.54 -13.26 56.53
N GLN A 8 -15.79 -13.92 55.63
CA GLN A 8 -14.39 -14.38 55.66
C GLN A 8 -13.96 -14.75 54.22
N GLN A 9 -12.64 -14.78 54.01
CA GLN A 9 -11.93 -15.15 52.79
C GLN A 9 -12.09 -16.65 52.45
N ASP A 10 -12.15 -16.98 51.16
CA ASP A 10 -11.74 -18.29 50.65
C ASP A 10 -11.03 -18.15 49.29
N VAL A 11 -10.00 -18.96 49.10
CA VAL A 11 -8.99 -18.94 48.02
C VAL A 11 -9.21 -20.19 47.17
N GLY A 12 -9.52 -20.04 45.88
CA GLY A 12 -9.58 -21.15 44.91
C GLY A 12 -9.28 -20.60 43.52
N VAL A 13 -8.02 -20.67 43.08
CA VAL A 13 -7.44 -21.68 42.17
C VAL A 13 -8.15 -21.69 40.80
N ALA A 14 -7.38 -21.25 39.80
CA ALA A 14 -7.70 -21.27 38.39
C ALA A 14 -7.80 -22.70 37.87
N GLU A 15 -8.82 -22.97 37.07
CA GLU A 15 -8.88 -24.14 36.19
C GLU A 15 -8.90 -23.61 34.75
N GLU A 16 -7.79 -23.83 34.06
CA GLU A 16 -7.61 -23.69 32.62
C GLU A 16 -8.21 -24.94 31.97
N GLU A 17 -9.17 -24.78 31.05
CA GLU A 17 -9.59 -25.87 30.17
C GLU A 17 -8.91 -25.69 28.81
N GLU A 18 -8.10 -26.69 28.47
CA GLU A 18 -7.38 -26.85 27.21
C GLU A 18 -8.30 -27.24 26.05
N GLN A 19 -7.79 -26.99 24.85
CA GLN A 19 -8.39 -27.11 23.51
C GLN A 19 -8.73 -28.55 23.12
N GLU A 20 -9.73 -28.70 22.24
CA GLU A 20 -9.73 -29.77 21.23
C GLU A 20 -9.96 -29.17 19.83
N ASP A 21 -9.17 -29.70 18.92
CA ASP A 21 -8.88 -29.26 17.58
C ASP A 21 -9.92 -29.80 16.59
N ASP A 22 -10.26 -29.04 15.55
CA ASP A 22 -10.80 -29.64 14.32
C ASP A 22 -10.14 -28.97 13.10
N GLU A 23 -9.26 -29.74 12.48
CA GLU A 23 -8.52 -29.43 11.26
C GLU A 23 -9.50 -29.41 10.06
N GLY A 24 -9.31 -28.45 9.15
CA GLY A 24 -10.13 -28.39 7.94
C GLY A 24 -9.66 -27.34 6.93
N ASP A 25 -8.51 -27.63 6.32
CA ASP A 25 -8.12 -27.38 4.92
C ASP A 25 -8.41 -26.03 4.22
N ILE A 26 -7.31 -25.44 3.74
CA ILE A 26 -7.14 -24.88 2.38
C ILE A 26 -7.89 -23.55 2.10
N LEU A 27 -7.20 -22.45 1.82
CA LEU A 27 -6.39 -22.25 0.63
C LEU A 27 -5.12 -21.45 0.95
N ASP A 28 -4.00 -22.13 0.74
CA ASP A 28 -2.78 -21.59 0.14
C ASP A 28 -3.16 -20.75 -1.09
N MET A 29 -3.44 -19.46 -0.86
CA MET A 29 -3.60 -18.49 -1.93
C MET A 29 -2.22 -17.98 -2.32
N GLY A 30 -1.57 -18.78 -3.17
CA GLY A 30 -0.69 -18.33 -4.24
C GLY A 30 0.43 -17.39 -3.83
N GLU A 31 1.65 -17.92 -3.88
CA GLU A 31 2.89 -17.17 -4.03
C GLU A 31 2.75 -16.04 -5.09
N ASP A 32 2.50 -14.81 -4.65
CA ASP A 32 2.81 -13.58 -5.38
C ASP A 32 4.04 -12.89 -4.73
N ASP A 33 5.03 -13.71 -4.33
CA ASP A 33 6.26 -13.29 -3.66
C ASP A 33 7.37 -12.84 -4.63
N GLN A 34 7.01 -12.21 -5.76
CA GLN A 34 7.99 -11.70 -6.73
C GLN A 34 7.66 -10.32 -7.31
N GLU A 35 7.14 -9.37 -6.52
CA GLU A 35 7.08 -7.96 -6.98
C GLU A 35 7.23 -6.90 -5.86
N THR A 36 7.67 -7.29 -4.66
CA THR A 36 7.90 -6.34 -3.55
C THR A 36 9.29 -5.71 -3.57
N ASN A 37 10.23 -6.26 -4.34
CA ASN A 37 11.65 -5.90 -4.21
C ASN A 37 12.10 -4.68 -5.03
N GLU A 38 11.35 -4.27 -6.06
CA GLU A 38 11.77 -3.16 -6.93
C GLU A 38 11.43 -1.77 -6.39
N LYS A 39 10.45 -1.66 -5.48
CA LYS A 39 9.90 -0.37 -5.02
C LYS A 39 10.53 0.14 -3.73
N GLU A 40 11.12 -0.73 -2.90
CA GLU A 40 11.69 -0.31 -1.61
C GLU A 40 13.01 0.48 -1.74
N GLY A 41 13.70 0.37 -2.88
CA GLY A 41 15.04 0.94 -3.07
C GLY A 41 15.13 2.46 -3.33
N LEU A 42 14.00 3.16 -3.55
CA LEU A 42 13.98 4.56 -4.02
C LEU A 42 13.12 5.51 -3.19
N LEU A 43 12.77 5.13 -1.96
CA LEU A 43 11.99 5.99 -1.07
C LEU A 43 12.82 7.22 -0.65
N MET A 44 12.22 8.42 -0.75
CA MET A 44 12.80 9.65 -0.24
C MET A 44 12.95 9.58 1.28
N ARG A 45 14.11 10.03 1.78
CA ARG A 45 14.45 9.97 3.21
C ARG A 45 14.52 11.37 3.82
N PHE A 46 14.09 11.47 5.07
CA PHE A 46 13.99 12.73 5.79
C PHE A 46 14.74 12.66 7.11
N CYS A 47 15.38 13.76 7.46
CA CYS A 47 16.11 13.92 8.70
C CYS A 47 15.13 13.89 9.90
N PRO A 48 15.38 13.09 10.95
CA PRO A 48 14.50 13.02 12.11
C PRO A 48 14.56 14.29 12.99
N ASN A 49 15.60 15.11 12.86
CA ASN A 49 15.78 16.31 13.69
C ASN A 49 15.09 17.57 13.13
N ASP A 50 15.13 17.74 11.80
CA ASP A 50 14.69 18.97 11.12
C ASP A 50 13.74 18.72 9.95
N SER A 51 13.35 17.46 9.71
CA SER A 51 12.47 17.02 8.63
C SER A 51 12.93 17.46 7.22
N SER A 52 14.20 17.82 7.05
CA SER A 52 14.78 18.15 5.75
C SER A 52 15.08 16.88 4.97
N MET A 53 15.03 16.97 3.64
CA MET A 53 15.41 15.87 2.76
C MET A 53 16.89 15.50 2.95
N LEU A 54 17.19 14.21 3.13
CA LEU A 54 18.55 13.71 3.21
C LEU A 54 19.14 13.52 1.81
N TYR A 55 20.43 13.79 1.67
CA TYR A 55 21.13 13.71 0.40
C TYR A 55 22.15 12.56 0.39
N PRO A 56 22.25 11.80 -0.71
CA PRO A 56 23.26 10.77 -0.86
C PRO A 56 24.67 11.38 -0.86
N GLN A 57 25.56 10.80 -0.05
CA GLN A 57 26.95 11.18 0.13
C GLN A 57 27.83 9.93 0.23
N GLU A 58 29.02 9.94 -0.36
CA GLU A 58 30.00 8.87 -0.20
C GLU A 58 30.77 9.00 1.13
N ASP A 59 30.87 7.92 1.91
CA ASP A 59 31.92 7.78 2.93
C ASP A 59 33.19 7.21 2.29
N LYS A 60 34.14 8.11 1.98
CA LYS A 60 35.40 7.77 1.29
C LYS A 60 36.28 6.77 2.02
N ARG A 61 36.14 6.63 3.34
CA ARG A 61 36.97 5.71 4.14
C ARG A 61 36.50 4.27 3.96
N ASN A 62 35.19 4.07 4.06
CA ASN A 62 34.55 2.75 3.97
C ASN A 62 34.10 2.41 2.54
N ARG A 63 34.13 3.39 1.63
CA ARG A 63 33.61 3.29 0.24
C ARG A 63 32.14 2.86 0.20
N THR A 64 31.36 3.40 1.13
CA THR A 64 29.93 3.12 1.27
C THR A 64 29.10 4.36 0.98
N LEU A 65 27.88 4.16 0.51
CA LEU A 65 26.89 5.22 0.37
C LEU A 65 26.26 5.50 1.74
N GLN A 66 26.14 6.77 2.11
CA GLN A 66 25.42 7.26 3.29
C GLN A 66 24.48 8.40 2.90
N TYR A 67 23.44 8.63 3.68
CA TYR A 67 22.56 9.78 3.54
C TYR A 67 22.90 10.81 4.61
N SER A 68 22.92 12.09 4.24
CA SER A 68 23.34 13.19 5.13
C SER A 68 22.39 14.38 5.05
N CYS A 69 22.14 15.01 6.20
CA CYS A 69 21.42 16.28 6.23
C CYS A 69 22.37 17.43 5.87
N ARG A 70 21.84 18.48 5.21
CA ARG A 70 22.58 19.71 4.91
C ARG A 70 22.50 20.76 6.02
N LEU A 71 21.49 20.68 6.89
CA LEU A 71 21.22 21.67 7.92
C LEU A 71 21.82 21.28 9.27
N CYS A 72 21.93 19.99 9.56
CA CYS A 72 22.52 19.47 10.80
C CYS A 72 23.56 18.38 10.51
N SER A 73 24.19 17.84 11.56
CA SER A 73 25.22 16.80 11.45
C SER A 73 24.67 15.37 11.38
N TYR A 74 23.37 15.20 11.19
CA TYR A 74 22.74 13.88 11.08
C TYR A 74 23.18 13.14 9.81
N LYS A 75 23.50 11.86 9.97
CA LYS A 75 23.88 10.93 8.90
C LYS A 75 23.32 9.55 9.19
N GLU A 76 22.99 8.81 8.15
CA GLU A 76 22.54 7.42 8.23
C GLU A 76 23.18 6.57 7.12
N ALA A 77 23.38 5.28 7.38
CA ALA A 77 23.88 4.36 6.39
C ALA A 77 22.80 3.99 5.35
N THR A 78 23.21 3.71 4.12
CA THR A 78 22.27 3.25 3.08
C THR A 78 21.72 1.86 3.41
N PRO A 79 20.42 1.60 3.20
CA PRO A 79 19.85 0.26 3.28
C PRO A 79 20.41 -0.67 2.17
N GLN A 80 19.82 -1.86 2.05
CA GLN A 80 20.27 -2.99 1.22
C GLN A 80 20.49 -2.67 -0.28
N TYR A 81 19.94 -1.57 -0.82
CA TYR A 81 20.04 -1.20 -2.23
C TYR A 81 20.72 0.18 -2.43
N PRO A 82 21.80 0.26 -3.24
CA PRO A 82 22.56 1.50 -3.46
C PRO A 82 22.01 2.41 -4.58
N LEU A 83 20.73 2.25 -4.96
CA LEU A 83 20.13 3.00 -6.07
C LEU A 83 19.71 4.40 -5.62
N ILE A 84 20.30 5.45 -6.21
CA ILE A 84 20.02 6.85 -5.86
C ILE A 84 19.07 7.56 -6.83
N TYR A 85 18.96 7.05 -8.06
CA TYR A 85 18.20 7.70 -9.12
C TYR A 85 17.79 6.68 -10.17
N ARG A 86 16.53 6.75 -10.60
CA ARG A 86 15.98 5.97 -11.71
C ARG A 86 15.19 6.92 -12.61
N ASN A 87 15.52 6.91 -13.89
CA ASN A 87 14.74 7.63 -14.91
C ASN A 87 13.96 6.61 -15.74
N ASN A 88 12.65 6.57 -15.58
CA ASN A 88 11.78 5.71 -16.38
C ASN A 88 11.29 6.49 -17.60
N LEU A 89 11.87 6.19 -18.77
CA LEU A 89 11.52 6.89 -20.03
C LEU A 89 10.14 6.49 -20.58
N LYS A 90 9.66 5.30 -20.20
CA LYS A 90 8.33 4.79 -20.55
C LYS A 90 7.56 4.58 -19.25
N HIS A 91 6.37 5.14 -19.18
CA HIS A 91 5.46 4.91 -18.06
C HIS A 91 4.49 3.81 -18.49
N GLU A 92 4.46 2.70 -17.76
CA GLU A 92 3.53 1.61 -18.05
C GLU A 92 2.08 2.02 -17.77
N VAL A 93 1.15 1.47 -18.56
CA VAL A 93 -0.29 1.79 -18.50
C VAL A 93 -0.91 1.45 -17.14
N GLY A 94 -0.34 0.48 -16.40
CA GLY A 94 -0.76 0.14 -15.04
C GLY A 94 -0.66 1.31 -14.05
N ASN A 95 0.28 2.24 -14.25
CA ASN A 95 0.39 3.43 -13.41
C ASN A 95 -0.76 4.42 -13.62
N VAL A 96 -1.50 4.32 -14.72
CA VAL A 96 -2.61 5.23 -15.01
C VAL A 96 -3.79 4.96 -14.08
N LEU A 97 -4.09 3.69 -13.77
CA LEU A 97 -5.18 3.31 -12.87
C LEU A 97 -4.98 3.86 -11.44
N ASN A 98 -3.72 4.00 -11.01
CA ASN A 98 -3.37 4.57 -9.70
C ASN A 98 -3.72 6.06 -9.60
N ASN A 99 -3.66 6.79 -10.72
CA ASN A 99 -3.97 8.22 -10.76
C ASN A 99 -5.48 8.50 -10.84
N VAL A 100 -6.29 7.49 -11.11
CA VAL A 100 -7.75 7.65 -11.20
C VAL A 100 -8.34 7.72 -9.79
N PRO A 101 -9.08 8.77 -9.41
CA PRO A 101 -9.72 8.84 -8.10
C PRO A 101 -10.87 7.81 -8.00
N SER A 102 -11.13 7.30 -6.80
CA SER A 102 -12.26 6.38 -6.56
C SER A 102 -13.63 7.06 -6.76
N SER A 103 -13.72 8.37 -6.56
CA SER A 103 -14.94 9.18 -6.71
C SER A 103 -15.32 9.46 -8.17
N ILE A 104 -14.56 8.97 -9.15
CA ILE A 104 -14.85 9.22 -10.57
C ILE A 104 -16.18 8.60 -11.01
N ALA A 105 -16.66 7.57 -10.31
CA ALA A 105 -17.95 6.95 -10.55
C ALA A 105 -19.15 7.87 -10.26
N ASP A 106 -18.95 8.92 -9.46
CA ASP A 106 -20.00 9.88 -9.07
C ASP A 106 -20.15 11.02 -10.06
N ASP A 107 -19.22 11.16 -11.01
CA ASP A 107 -19.27 12.22 -12.03
C ASP A 107 -20.43 11.95 -13.02
N PRO A 108 -21.45 12.83 -13.08
CA PRO A 108 -22.58 12.65 -14.00
C PRO A 108 -22.24 13.00 -15.45
N THR A 109 -21.08 13.62 -15.70
CA THR A 109 -20.65 14.04 -17.04
C THR A 109 -19.90 12.95 -17.79
N LEU A 110 -19.43 11.90 -17.10
CA LEU A 110 -18.73 10.78 -17.70
C LEU A 110 -19.68 9.73 -18.27
N ALA A 111 -19.27 9.12 -19.38
CA ALA A 111 -20.05 8.08 -20.05
C ALA A 111 -20.07 6.77 -19.24
N ARG A 112 -21.23 6.09 -19.27
CA ARG A 112 -21.47 4.83 -18.56
C ARG A 112 -21.80 3.71 -19.53
N SER A 113 -21.25 2.53 -19.26
CA SER A 113 -21.58 1.29 -19.97
C SER A 113 -22.34 0.37 -19.02
N GLN A 114 -23.49 -0.14 -19.46
CA GLN A 114 -24.31 -1.13 -18.72
C GLN A 114 -23.95 -2.58 -19.06
N ASN A 115 -22.98 -2.79 -19.96
CA ASN A 115 -22.51 -4.12 -20.38
C ASN A 115 -21.10 -4.43 -19.84
N ALA A 116 -20.56 -3.57 -18.98
CA ALA A 116 -19.22 -3.69 -18.45
C ALA A 116 -19.24 -4.44 -17.11
N LYS A 117 -19.05 -5.76 -17.16
CA LYS A 117 -19.09 -6.62 -15.96
C LYS A 117 -17.79 -6.50 -15.16
N CYS A 118 -17.91 -6.06 -13.92
CA CYS A 118 -16.82 -5.99 -12.96
C CYS A 118 -16.38 -7.40 -12.51
N SER A 119 -15.10 -7.70 -12.61
CA SER A 119 -14.49 -8.96 -12.14
C SER A 119 -14.56 -9.16 -10.61
N ASN A 120 -14.62 -8.07 -9.85
CA ASN A 120 -14.60 -8.11 -8.38
C ASN A 120 -16.00 -8.30 -7.77
N CYS A 121 -17.00 -7.54 -8.22
CA CYS A 121 -18.35 -7.56 -7.62
C CYS A 121 -19.47 -8.01 -8.56
N ASN A 122 -19.16 -8.40 -9.80
CA ASN A 122 -20.12 -8.80 -10.83
C ASN A 122 -21.20 -7.76 -11.18
N HIS A 123 -21.02 -6.50 -10.78
CA HIS A 123 -21.87 -5.40 -11.21
C HIS A 123 -21.62 -5.07 -12.69
N ASN A 124 -22.67 -4.70 -13.43
CA ASN A 124 -22.61 -4.53 -14.89
C ASN A 124 -22.48 -3.08 -15.35
N GLU A 125 -22.45 -2.13 -14.41
CA GLU A 125 -22.32 -0.70 -14.72
C GLU A 125 -20.92 -0.18 -14.38
N ALA A 126 -20.28 0.43 -15.38
CA ALA A 126 -18.99 1.08 -15.22
C ALA A 126 -18.93 2.40 -15.97
N VAL A 127 -18.29 3.39 -15.35
CA VAL A 127 -17.86 4.62 -16.02
C VAL A 127 -16.63 4.32 -16.86
N PHE A 128 -16.53 4.91 -18.05
CA PHE A 128 -15.35 4.78 -18.90
C PHE A 128 -14.89 6.11 -19.49
N PHE A 129 -13.58 6.23 -19.69
CA PHE A 129 -12.94 7.39 -20.30
C PHE A 129 -11.59 7.00 -20.92
N GLN A 130 -11.09 7.84 -21.82
CA GLN A 130 -9.76 7.67 -22.41
C GLN A 130 -8.70 8.25 -21.46
N SER A 131 -7.54 7.61 -21.39
CA SER A 131 -6.45 8.10 -20.55
C SER A 131 -5.84 9.39 -21.12
N ASP A 132 -5.64 10.42 -20.28
CA ASP A 132 -5.01 11.70 -20.67
C ASP A 132 -3.48 11.61 -20.89
N VAL A 133 -2.91 10.41 -20.94
CA VAL A 133 -1.45 10.25 -21.03
C VAL A 133 -1.00 10.71 -22.41
N ALA A 134 -0.15 11.75 -22.45
CA ALA A 134 0.37 12.37 -23.67
C ALA A 134 1.21 11.43 -24.59
N GLN A 135 1.37 10.16 -24.24
CA GLN A 135 1.90 9.14 -25.14
C GLN A 135 0.77 8.67 -26.06
N ALA A 136 0.68 9.34 -27.20
CA ALA A 136 -0.38 9.32 -28.22
C ALA A 136 -0.70 7.96 -28.88
N ASP A 137 -0.20 6.83 -28.37
CA ASP A 137 -0.33 5.52 -29.02
C ASP A 137 -1.32 4.57 -28.34
N SER A 138 -1.87 4.87 -27.15
CA SER A 138 -2.90 4.02 -26.52
C SER A 138 -4.27 4.70 -26.47
N LEU A 139 -5.15 4.34 -27.40
CA LEU A 139 -6.60 4.58 -27.32
C LEU A 139 -7.30 3.68 -26.28
N ALA A 140 -6.57 3.29 -25.24
CA ALA A 140 -7.04 2.36 -24.23
C ALA A 140 -8.13 3.02 -23.38
N LEU A 141 -9.20 2.28 -23.13
CA LEU A 141 -10.32 2.74 -22.30
C LEU A 141 -10.11 2.25 -20.88
N ILE A 142 -10.17 3.19 -19.94
CA ILE A 142 -10.19 2.89 -18.52
C ILE A 142 -11.64 2.72 -18.11
N PHE A 143 -11.92 1.67 -17.35
CA PHE A 143 -13.22 1.38 -16.76
C PHE A 143 -13.12 1.46 -15.24
N VAL A 144 -14.16 2.02 -14.62
CA VAL A 144 -14.33 2.06 -13.16
C VAL A 144 -15.73 1.59 -12.79
N CYS A 145 -15.82 0.53 -12.00
CA CYS A 145 -17.09 -0.03 -11.54
C CYS A 145 -17.86 0.97 -10.67
N CYS A 146 -19.15 1.17 -10.94
CA CYS A 146 -19.99 2.10 -10.18
C CYS A 146 -20.32 1.62 -8.76
N ASN A 147 -20.17 0.32 -8.46
CA ASN A 147 -20.53 -0.26 -7.16
C ASN A 147 -19.33 -0.40 -6.21
N CYS A 148 -18.19 -0.91 -6.70
CA CYS A 148 -17.02 -1.21 -5.85
C CYS A 148 -15.77 -0.38 -6.18
N GLY A 149 -15.81 0.47 -7.21
CA GLY A 149 -14.66 1.29 -7.61
C GLY A 149 -13.48 0.49 -8.17
N HIS A 150 -13.65 -0.81 -8.46
CA HIS A 150 -12.63 -1.60 -9.15
C HIS A 150 -12.33 -0.99 -10.52
N LYS A 151 -11.05 -0.90 -10.87
CA LYS A 151 -10.56 -0.21 -12.07
C LYS A 151 -9.80 -1.19 -12.95
N TRP A 152 -10.03 -1.12 -14.25
CA TRP A 152 -9.34 -1.96 -15.21
C TRP A 152 -9.21 -1.26 -16.57
N VAL A 153 -8.33 -1.78 -17.42
CA VAL A 153 -8.13 -1.31 -18.80
C VAL A 153 -8.61 -2.41 -19.75
N ASN A 154 -9.23 -2.02 -20.87
CA ASN A 154 -9.54 -2.90 -22.00
C ASN A 154 -8.67 -2.55 -23.21
#